data_AF-A0A8T6XR16-F1
#
_entry.id   AF-A0A8T6XR16-F1
#
_cell.length_a   1.000
_cell.length_b   1.000
_cell.length_c   1.000
_cell.angle_alpha   90.00
_cell.angle_beta   90.00
_cell.angle_gamma   90.00
#
_symmetry.space_group_name_H-M   'P 1'
#
loop_
_entity.id
_entity.type
_entity.pdbx_description
1 polymer ?
#
loop_
_entity_poly.entity_id
_entity_poly.type
_entity_poly.pdbx_seq_one_letter_code
_entity_poly.pdbx_strand_id
1 'polypeptide(L)' 'MRRKTAYLRFYEELNNFLPDEKRKVTFKHHFSGNPGVKDVIESVGVPHTEVDL' A
#
# COMPACT_ATOMS: atom_id res chain seq x y z
N MET A 1 21.02 -5.44 0.74
CA MET A 1 20.01 -4.90 -0.21
C MET A 1 19.62 -3.50 0.25
N ARG A 2 19.49 -2.51 -0.66
CA ARG A 2 19.13 -1.13 -0.30
C ARG A 2 17.63 -1.04 0.00
N ARG A 3 17.27 -0.58 1.20
CA ARG A 3 15.89 -0.31 1.59
C ARG A 3 15.41 0.96 0.89
N LYS A 4 14.22 0.89 0.29
CA LYS A 4 13.51 1.98 -0.39
C LYS A 4 12.21 2.29 0.35
N THR A 5 11.62 3.42 0.01
CA THR A 5 10.44 3.95 0.69
C THR A 5 9.40 4.39 -0.34
N ALA A 6 8.15 4.02 -0.11
CA ALA A 6 6.97 4.55 -0.81
C ALA A 6 6.03 5.21 0.20
N TYR A 7 5.22 6.14 -0.30
CA TYR A 7 4.12 6.74 0.46
C TYR A 7 2.82 6.27 -0.17
N LEU A 8 1.93 5.70 0.63
CA LEU A 8 0.69 5.08 0.19
C LEU A 8 -0.49 5.77 0.86
N ARG A 9 -1.59 5.90 0.11
CA ARG A 9 -2.89 6.35 0.60
C ARG A 9 -3.97 5.64 -0.21
N PHE A 10 -5.00 5.15 0.48
CA PHE A 10 -6.11 4.43 -0.12
C PHE A 10 -7.43 5.17 0.15
N TYR A 11 -8.39 5.05 -0.78
CA TYR A 11 -9.67 5.76 -0.75
C TYR A 11 -10.85 4.77 -0.72
N GLU A 12 -12.03 5.26 -0.33
CA GLU A 12 -13.27 4.49 -0.30
C GLU A 12 -13.13 3.10 0.34
N GLU A 13 -13.65 2.06 -0.33
CA GLU A 13 -13.76 0.68 0.16
C GLU A 13 -12.39 0.03 0.42
N LEU A 14 -11.32 0.51 -0.21
CA LEU A 14 -9.97 0.01 0.00
C LEU A 14 -9.47 0.21 1.43
N ASN A 15 -10.06 1.17 2.16
CA ASN A 15 -9.76 1.39 3.57
C ASN A 15 -10.25 0.25 4.47
N ASN A 16 -11.18 -0.58 4.02
CA ASN A 16 -11.67 -1.73 4.79
C ASN A 16 -10.60 -2.80 4.97
N PHE A 17 -9.60 -2.87 4.07
CA PHE A 17 -8.45 -3.77 4.16
C PHE A 17 -7.35 -3.27 5.12
N LEU A 18 -7.41 -2.00 5.54
CA LEU A 18 -6.36 -1.37 6.34
C LEU A 18 -6.74 -1.25 7.84
N PRO A 19 -5.76 -1.27 8.74
CA PRO A 19 -5.94 -0.84 10.13
C PRO A 19 -6.40 0.62 10.22
N ASP A 20 -7.17 0.96 11.24
CA ASP A 20 -7.77 2.29 11.40
C ASP A 20 -6.76 3.45 11.29
N GLU A 21 -5.55 3.26 11.83
CA GLU A 21 -4.47 4.26 11.78
C GLU A 21 -3.93 4.57 10.37
N LYS A 22 -4.21 3.70 9.39
CA LYS A 22 -3.76 3.83 7.98
C LYS A 22 -4.90 4.21 7.04
N ARG A 23 -6.13 4.31 7.54
CA ARG A 23 -7.31 4.64 6.72
C ARG A 23 -7.32 6.12 6.36
N LYS A 24 -7.58 6.42 5.09
CA LYS A 24 -7.75 7.78 4.53
C LYS A 24 -6.58 8.74 4.81
N VAL A 25 -5.40 8.22 5.19
CA VAL A 25 -4.18 8.98 5.46
C VAL A 25 -3.03 8.49 4.60
N THR A 26 -2.03 9.36 4.39
CA THR A 26 -0.78 8.95 3.76
C THR A 26 0.14 8.32 4.80
N PHE A 27 0.60 7.10 4.55
CA PHE A 27 1.55 6.41 5.41
C PHE A 27 2.79 5.93 4.64
N LYS A 28 3.89 5.76 5.38
CA LYS A 28 5.18 5.33 4.84
C LYS A 28 5.27 3.81 4.81
N HIS A 29 5.60 3.23 3.65
CA HIS A 29 5.89 1.81 3.50
C HIS A 29 7.33 1.61 3.03
N HIS A 30 8.01 0.62 3.60
CA HIS A 30 9.41 0.32 3.25
C HIS A 30 9.50 -1.03 2.57
N PHE A 31 10.28 -1.10 1.49
CA PHE A 31 10.49 -2.31 0.72
C PHE A 31 11.95 -2.43 0.29
N SER A 32 12.34 -3.63 -0.16
CA SER A 32 13.69 -3.91 -0.67
C SER A 32 13.60 -4.45 -2.09
N GLY A 33 14.68 -4.30 -2.87
CA GLY A 33 14.72 -4.77 -4.26
C GLY A 33 13.98 -3.84 -5.22
N ASN A 34 13.33 -4.45 -6.22
CA ASN A 34 12.56 -3.76 -7.26
C ASN A 34 11.16 -4.40 -7.44
N PRO A 35 10.33 -4.44 -6.38
CA PRO A 35 8.96 -4.91 -6.51
C PRO A 35 8.17 -4.00 -7.45
N GLY A 36 7.19 -4.57 -8.14
CA GLY A 36 6.17 -3.80 -8.84
C GLY A 36 5.22 -3.11 -7.85
N VAL A 37 4.44 -2.15 -8.34
CA VAL A 37 3.45 -1.43 -7.52
C VAL A 37 2.42 -2.40 -6.91
N LYS A 38 1.99 -3.42 -7.67
CA LYS A 38 1.08 -4.46 -7.17
C LYS A 38 1.63 -5.20 -5.95
N ASP A 39 2.92 -5.55 -5.95
CA ASP A 39 3.53 -6.30 -4.86
C ASP A 39 3.61 -5.41 -3.59
N VAL A 40 3.85 -4.11 -3.77
CA VAL A 40 3.85 -3.13 -2.67
C VAL A 40 2.44 -2.98 -2.09
N ILE A 41 1.40 -2.91 -2.94
CA ILE A 41 0.00 -2.82 -2.52
C ILE A 41 -0.44 -4.08 -1.76
N GLU A 42 -0.15 -5.27 -2.31
CA GLU A 42 -0.48 -6.55 -1.66
C GLU A 42 0.27 -6.73 -0.34
N SER A 43 1.51 -6.23 -0.25
CA SER A 43 2.29 -6.31 1.00
C SER A 43 1.72 -5.47 2.15
N VAL A 44 0.84 -4.51 1.86
CA VAL A 44 0.11 -3.75 2.90
C VAL A 44 -1.28 -4.31 3.19
N GLY A 45 -1.64 -5.45 2.58
CA GLY A 45 -2.89 -6.18 2.82
C GLY A 45 -4.04 -5.77 1.90
N VAL A 46 -3.81 -4.87 0.96
CA VAL A 46 -4.82 -4.45 -0.02
C VAL A 46 -4.68 -5.32 -1.27
N PRO A 47 -5.74 -5.99 -1.76
CA PRO A 47 -5.66 -6.71 -3.02
C PRO A 47 -5.50 -5.71 -4.17
N HIS A 48 -4.44 -5.86 -4.98
CA HIS A 48 -4.18 -4.91 -6.08
C HIS A 48 -5.29 -4.91 -7.15
N THR A 49 -6.07 -5.99 -7.24
CA THR A 49 -7.18 -6.15 -8.18
C THR A 49 -8.39 -5.27 -7.84
N GLU A 50 -8.50 -4.80 -6.60
CA GLU A 50 -9.57 -3.90 -6.15
C GLU A 50 -9.22 -2.42 -6.39
N VAL A 51 -7.99 -2.14 -6.84
CA VAL A 51 -7.54 -0.77 -7.08
C VAL A 51 -7.95 -0.35 -8.48
N ASP A 52 -9.03 0.43 -8.56
CA ASP A 52 -9.46 1.12 -9.78
C ASP A 52 -8.70 2.44 -9.98
N LEU A 53 -8.66 2.92 -11.24
CA LEU A 53 -8.00 4.17 -11.67
C LEU A 53 -9.01 5.30 -11.92
#